data_AF-A0A4S8QQ88-F1
#
_entry.id   AF-A0A4S8QQ88-F1
#
_cell.length_a   1.000
_cell.length_b   1.000
_cell.length_c   1.000
_cell.angle_alpha   90.00
_cell.angle_beta   90.00
_cell.angle_gamma   90.00
#
_symmetry.space_group_name_H-M   'P 1'
#
loop_
_entity.id
_entity.type
_entity.pdbx_description
1 polymer ?
#
loop_
_entity_poly.entity_id
_entity_poly.type
_entity_poly.pdbx_seq_one_letter_code
_entity_poly.pdbx_strand_id
1 'polypeptide(L)'
;MSAAGKPIAVLAQMPKRPGLTFRGITGEPPAAVFRVPKVLPTSQDPRVASENFTADHLAAILTRTGRLVSRMSAHPNEREIVLLPGVLLQPIGTLAVPGLASELVILEEIGDALDGTANTGPIGQLPTGRDELLAHITAVVTFALDGPPVKIHSPGKFTPRTAPTSAHLPTVVGSELTSSVAVDKWLRPRIVHGERLSRPYFRLWDPYPNPVEGDFSLAGGRDKVRLLAEALMGLGWPINAEPTGVSIRTPVGPIGLLATRDAPGDGGPDTYVVSTASEARPVYIGDTFQVAVELIRALADEVGEMVEDHRIQIGCPGQKNDLTYVGGAWRGIHGEARGEEYVHRAAAATRAAIDRVTIYSGGFDLRAFAEAAGHRTWSLSTNDLLCIGDLEVQKYLSVIGADGFAVESTSRGGPRRPEGVFTDLVDAIRYLAMDIGSLWRSEQRMPRLGAATPPAGVVMEGETVRVGERTAKFPASTSGRAKAAEFAGLAELSPAEIAARYAPELVA
;
A
#
# COMPACT_ATOMS: atom_id res chain seq x y z
N MET A 1 33.70 13.05 10.91
CA MET A 1 32.63 12.84 11.93
C MET A 1 31.33 12.52 11.19
N SER A 2 30.83 11.28 11.27
CA SER A 2 29.67 10.83 10.48
C SER A 2 28.34 11.35 11.05
N ALA A 3 27.41 11.73 10.17
CA ALA A 3 26.09 12.27 10.51
C ALA A 3 25.19 11.35 11.36
N ALA A 4 25.51 10.06 11.48
CA ALA A 4 24.76 9.07 12.28
C ALA A 4 24.74 9.36 13.80
N GLY A 5 25.62 10.21 14.32
CA GLY A 5 25.67 10.55 15.76
C GLY A 5 24.74 11.69 16.20
N LYS A 6 24.15 12.45 15.27
CA LYS A 6 23.41 13.68 15.60
C LYS A 6 22.09 13.45 16.35
N PRO A 7 21.23 12.46 15.99
CA PRO A 7 19.93 12.29 16.66
C PRO A 7 20.05 11.81 18.11
N ILE A 8 20.96 10.87 18.39
CA ILE A 8 21.16 10.33 19.76
C ILE A 8 21.74 11.42 20.67
N ALA A 9 22.66 12.25 20.17
CA ALA A 9 23.22 13.37 20.94
C ALA A 9 22.14 14.39 21.34
N VAL A 10 21.18 14.68 20.44
CA VAL A 10 20.04 15.56 20.74
C VAL A 10 19.13 14.92 21.79
N LEU A 11 18.77 13.64 21.65
CA LEU A 11 17.93 12.93 22.63
C LEU A 11 18.60 12.85 24.01
N ALA A 12 19.92 12.66 24.06
CA ALA A 12 20.67 12.60 25.31
C ALA A 12 20.59 13.91 26.12
N GLN A 13 20.53 15.06 25.44
CA GLN A 13 20.41 16.39 26.06
C GLN A 13 19.00 16.72 26.56
N MET A 14 17.97 15.96 26.15
CA MET A 14 16.61 16.19 26.64
C MET A 14 16.49 15.91 28.14
N PRO A 15 15.54 16.53 28.85
CA PRO A 15 15.26 16.21 30.24
C PRO A 15 14.83 14.76 30.44
N LYS A 16 15.38 14.09 31.46
CA LYS A 16 14.91 12.77 31.91
C LYS A 16 13.46 12.86 32.38
N ARG A 17 12.66 11.85 32.05
CA ARG A 17 11.26 11.71 32.45
C ARG A 17 11.06 10.35 33.11
N PRO A 18 11.33 10.24 34.43
CA PRO A 18 11.02 9.03 35.17
C PRO A 18 9.50 8.77 35.18
N GLY A 19 9.09 7.52 35.07
CA GLY A 19 7.69 7.12 35.15
C GLY A 19 7.39 5.79 34.48
N LEU A 20 6.09 5.56 34.23
CA LEU A 20 5.57 4.37 33.58
C LEU A 20 5.39 4.61 32.08
N THR A 21 5.82 3.64 31.27
CA THR A 21 5.60 3.62 29.82
C THR A 21 5.36 2.19 29.35
N PHE A 22 4.78 2.02 28.18
CA PHE A 22 4.33 0.75 27.65
C PHE A 22 4.96 0.46 26.30
N ARG A 23 5.14 -0.83 26.01
CA ARG A 23 5.61 -1.33 24.71
C ARG A 23 4.96 -2.67 24.42
N GLY A 24 4.48 -2.90 23.20
CA GLY A 24 4.09 -4.24 22.78
C GLY A 24 5.33 -5.12 22.59
N ILE A 25 5.20 -6.40 22.94
CA ILE A 25 6.17 -7.45 22.69
C ILE A 25 5.53 -8.42 21.71
N THR A 26 6.32 -8.86 20.74
CA THR A 26 5.97 -9.98 19.86
C THR A 26 6.88 -11.15 20.15
N GLY A 27 6.33 -12.36 20.14
CA GLY A 27 7.02 -13.57 20.58
C GLY A 27 7.26 -13.61 22.09
N GLU A 28 8.22 -14.43 22.51
CA GLU A 28 8.46 -14.69 23.93
C GLU A 28 8.96 -13.44 24.70
N PRO A 29 8.36 -13.13 25.87
CA PRO A 29 8.86 -12.10 26.76
C PRO A 29 10.31 -12.36 27.22
N PRO A 30 11.11 -11.29 27.45
CA PRO A 30 12.46 -11.44 27.96
C PRO A 30 12.44 -12.07 29.36
N ALA A 31 13.21 -13.15 29.53
CA ALA A 31 13.33 -13.88 30.81
C ALA A 31 14.51 -13.40 31.70
N ALA A 32 15.39 -12.55 31.17
CA ALA A 32 16.59 -12.08 31.86
C ALA A 32 16.85 -10.59 31.61
N VAL A 33 17.75 -10.00 32.40
CA VAL A 33 18.21 -8.62 32.20
C VAL A 33 18.80 -8.46 30.80
N PHE A 34 18.42 -7.39 30.10
CA PHE A 34 18.94 -7.10 28.77
C PHE A 34 19.30 -5.63 28.60
N ARG A 35 20.26 -5.37 27.71
CA ARG A 35 20.67 -4.03 27.31
C ARG A 35 19.90 -3.59 26.08
N VAL A 36 19.32 -2.41 26.14
CA VAL A 36 18.66 -1.75 25.01
C VAL A 36 19.71 -1.43 23.93
N PRO A 37 19.68 -2.08 22.75
CA PRO A 37 20.77 -1.99 21.77
C PRO A 37 20.70 -0.75 20.88
N LYS A 38 19.50 -0.19 20.72
CA LYS A 38 19.17 1.00 19.91
C LYS A 38 18.12 1.81 20.65
N VAL A 39 17.80 3.01 20.19
CA VAL A 39 16.70 3.80 20.77
C VAL A 39 15.43 2.94 20.79
N LEU A 40 14.85 2.76 21.97
CA LEU A 40 13.64 1.95 22.18
C LEU A 40 12.45 2.89 22.37
N PRO A 41 11.58 3.04 21.36
CA PRO A 41 10.38 3.85 21.50
C PRO A 41 9.32 3.14 22.35
N THR A 42 8.69 3.86 23.25
CA THR A 42 7.61 3.39 24.12
C THR A 42 6.53 4.47 24.16
N SER A 43 5.33 4.15 24.64
CA SER A 43 4.23 5.11 24.73
C SER A 43 3.72 5.21 26.17
N GLN A 44 3.25 6.37 26.62
CA GLN A 44 2.54 6.47 27.90
C GLN A 44 1.12 5.88 27.83
N ASP A 45 0.57 5.73 26.63
CA ASP A 45 -0.73 5.13 26.37
C ASP A 45 -0.55 3.64 26.00
N PRO A 46 -1.09 2.70 26.80
CA PRO A 46 -0.98 1.27 26.54
C PRO A 46 -1.72 0.83 25.27
N ARG A 47 -2.78 1.51 24.82
CA ARG A 47 -3.41 1.23 23.51
C ARG A 47 -2.49 1.58 22.37
N VAL A 48 -1.87 2.76 22.42
CA VAL A 48 -0.89 3.15 21.38
C VAL A 48 0.31 2.21 21.39
N ALA A 49 0.80 1.84 22.58
CA ALA A 49 1.96 0.97 22.74
C ALA A 49 1.76 -0.43 22.15
N SER A 50 0.55 -0.97 22.28
CA SER A 50 0.16 -2.34 21.91
C SER A 50 -0.66 -2.42 20.62
N GLU A 51 -0.79 -1.32 19.89
CA GLU A 51 -1.64 -1.23 18.69
C GLU A 51 -3.10 -1.67 18.98
N ASN A 52 -3.73 -1.07 19.99
CA ASN A 52 -5.05 -1.43 20.53
C ASN A 52 -5.12 -2.86 21.09
N PHE A 53 -4.09 -3.27 21.86
CA PHE A 53 -4.00 -4.58 22.49
C PHE A 53 -3.95 -5.74 21.50
N THR A 54 -3.34 -5.52 20.34
CA THR A 54 -3.11 -6.56 19.32
C THR A 54 -1.74 -7.22 19.44
N ALA A 55 -0.81 -6.64 20.21
CA ALA A 55 0.48 -7.26 20.52
C ALA A 55 0.32 -8.57 21.32
N ASP A 56 1.18 -9.56 21.07
CA ASP A 56 1.17 -10.87 21.76
C ASP A 56 1.26 -10.71 23.28
N HIS A 57 2.13 -9.78 23.72
CA HIS A 57 2.25 -9.36 25.10
C HIS A 57 2.36 -7.85 25.20
N LEU A 58 1.95 -7.29 26.34
CA LEU A 58 2.19 -5.90 26.68
C LEU A 58 3.24 -5.84 27.79
N ALA A 59 4.23 -4.96 27.64
CA ALA A 59 5.17 -4.62 28.69
C ALA A 59 4.85 -3.28 29.32
N ALA A 60 4.79 -3.25 30.65
CA ALA A 60 4.87 -2.07 31.49
C ALA A 60 6.34 -1.86 31.90
N ILE A 61 6.91 -0.72 31.50
CA ILE A 61 8.31 -0.39 31.71
C ILE A 61 8.40 0.77 32.71
N LEU A 62 9.06 0.52 33.83
CA LEU A 62 9.39 1.51 34.84
C LEU A 62 10.71 2.16 34.45
N THR A 63 10.64 3.35 33.84
CA THR A 63 11.83 4.04 33.35
C THR A 63 12.26 5.15 34.29
N ARG A 64 13.57 5.28 34.50
CA ARG A 64 14.23 6.38 35.23
C ARG A 64 14.80 7.42 34.27
N THR A 65 15.22 7.00 33.08
CA THR A 65 15.91 7.87 32.12
C THR A 65 15.18 8.06 30.80
N GLY A 66 13.92 7.65 30.66
CA GLY A 66 13.15 7.90 29.45
C GLY A 66 13.10 9.38 29.04
N ARG A 67 12.98 9.67 27.74
CA ARG A 67 12.82 11.03 27.21
C ARG A 67 11.46 11.18 26.55
N LEU A 68 10.65 12.13 27.02
CA LEU A 68 9.37 12.44 26.40
C LEU A 68 9.62 13.25 25.11
N VAL A 69 9.33 12.66 23.95
CA VAL A 69 9.58 13.27 22.64
C VAL A 69 8.31 13.76 21.95
N SER A 70 7.15 13.67 22.61
CA SER A 70 5.84 14.06 22.04
C SER A 70 5.83 15.44 21.39
N ARG A 71 6.56 16.42 21.94
CA ARG A 71 6.64 17.80 21.40
C ARG A 71 7.43 17.92 20.10
N MET A 72 8.25 16.93 19.80
CA MET A 72 9.09 16.86 18.60
C MET A 72 8.58 15.79 17.61
N SER A 73 7.57 15.02 18.00
CA SER A 73 6.95 13.98 17.18
C SER A 73 5.92 14.57 16.23
N ALA A 74 5.81 14.01 15.02
CA ALA A 74 4.73 14.29 14.08
C ALA A 74 3.35 13.88 14.65
N HIS A 75 3.33 13.00 15.66
CA HIS A 75 2.12 12.52 16.33
C HIS A 75 2.26 12.69 17.86
N PRO A 76 2.08 13.92 18.39
CA PRO A 76 2.22 14.19 19.82
C PRO A 76 1.25 13.41 20.71
N ASN A 77 0.11 13.01 20.15
CA ASN A 77 -0.91 12.20 20.81
C ASN A 77 -0.45 10.76 21.10
N GLU A 78 0.59 10.26 20.43
CA GLU A 78 1.20 8.96 20.77
C GLU A 78 1.93 8.96 22.11
N ARG A 79 2.15 10.14 22.71
CA ARG A 79 2.79 10.31 24.03
C ARG A 79 4.08 9.49 24.16
N GLU A 80 4.92 9.59 23.15
CA GLU A 80 6.13 8.78 23.02
C GLU A 80 7.18 9.13 24.07
N ILE A 81 7.67 8.09 24.74
CA ILE A 81 8.88 8.11 25.56
C ILE A 81 9.93 7.26 24.86
N VAL A 82 11.17 7.73 24.78
CA VAL A 82 12.27 6.93 24.22
C VAL A 82 13.26 6.54 25.30
N LEU A 83 13.67 5.27 25.31
CA LEU A 83 14.83 4.79 26.08
C LEU A 83 16.06 4.81 25.19
N LEU A 84 17.17 5.32 25.72
CA LEU A 84 18.40 5.44 24.96
C LEU A 84 19.14 4.09 24.85
N PRO A 85 19.97 3.90 23.81
CA PRO A 85 20.87 2.76 23.76
C PRO A 85 21.73 2.68 25.03
N GLY A 86 21.91 1.49 25.56
CA GLY A 86 22.70 1.24 26.76
C GLY A 86 21.90 1.08 28.04
N VAL A 87 20.63 1.51 28.08
CA VAL A 87 19.72 1.28 29.22
C VAL A 87 19.59 -0.22 29.51
N LEU A 88 19.64 -0.61 30.79
CA LEU A 88 19.43 -1.99 31.24
C LEU A 88 18.01 -2.16 31.75
N LEU A 89 17.29 -3.15 31.22
CA LEU A 89 15.93 -3.50 31.63
C LEU A 89 15.93 -4.89 32.27
N GLN A 90 15.32 -5.00 33.44
CA GLN A 90 15.15 -6.24 34.19
C GLN A 90 13.68 -6.64 34.24
N PRO A 91 13.32 -7.87 33.84
CA PRO A 91 12.02 -8.45 34.15
C PRO A 91 11.86 -8.64 35.67
N ILE A 92 10.83 -8.03 36.27
CA ILE A 92 10.57 -8.11 37.71
C ILE A 92 9.29 -8.89 38.05
N GLY A 93 8.55 -9.34 37.02
CA GLY A 93 7.41 -10.23 37.13
C GLY A 93 6.40 -10.05 36.02
N THR A 94 5.30 -10.78 36.12
CA THR A 94 4.11 -10.64 35.29
C THR A 94 2.91 -10.27 36.16
N LEU A 95 1.86 -9.74 35.52
CA LEU A 95 0.64 -9.32 36.19
C LEU A 95 -0.57 -9.70 35.32
N ALA A 96 -1.47 -10.52 35.87
CA ALA A 96 -2.75 -10.78 35.25
C ALA A 96 -3.64 -9.53 35.36
N VAL A 97 -4.04 -8.98 34.22
CA VAL A 97 -4.97 -7.85 34.15
C VAL A 97 -6.25 -8.33 33.45
N PRO A 98 -7.43 -8.20 34.07
CA PRO A 98 -8.69 -8.56 33.44
C PRO A 98 -8.87 -7.86 32.09
N GLY A 99 -9.18 -8.63 31.04
CA GLY A 99 -9.39 -8.11 29.68
C GLY A 99 -8.15 -8.14 28.77
N LEU A 100 -6.96 -8.44 29.29
CA LEU A 100 -5.80 -8.80 28.44
C LEU A 100 -5.80 -10.29 28.11
N ALA A 101 -5.43 -10.62 26.87
CA ALA A 101 -5.29 -12.01 26.42
C ALA A 101 -4.08 -12.73 27.05
N SER A 102 -3.03 -11.97 27.39
CA SER A 102 -1.78 -12.45 27.97
C SER A 102 -1.44 -11.68 29.25
N GLU A 103 -0.64 -12.28 30.13
CA GLU A 103 -0.14 -11.55 31.30
C GLU A 103 0.71 -10.35 30.89
N LEU A 104 0.53 -9.23 31.59
CA LEU A 104 1.33 -8.03 31.43
C LEU A 104 2.73 -8.26 31.98
N VAL A 105 3.76 -8.01 31.17
CA VAL A 105 5.16 -8.14 31.56
C VAL A 105 5.62 -6.85 32.25
N ILE A 106 6.28 -6.95 33.40
CA ILE A 106 6.79 -5.78 34.11
C ILE A 106 8.31 -5.74 34.01
N LEU A 107 8.82 -4.66 33.42
CA LEU A 107 10.25 -4.39 33.26
C LEU A 107 10.65 -3.16 34.09
N GLU A 108 11.76 -3.25 34.81
CA GLU A 108 12.35 -2.12 35.53
C GLU A 108 13.67 -1.70 34.89
N GLU A 109 13.86 -0.39 34.74
CA GLU A 109 15.16 0.19 34.41
C GLU A 109 16.09 0.16 35.62
N ILE A 110 17.19 -0.60 35.48
CA ILE A 110 18.27 -0.63 36.46
C ILE A 110 19.02 0.70 36.35
N GLY A 111 19.05 1.48 37.44
CA GLY A 111 19.89 2.68 37.51
C GLY A 111 21.37 2.33 37.53
N ASP A 112 22.23 3.19 36.99
CA ASP A 112 23.67 3.11 37.26
C ASP A 112 23.89 3.28 38.76
N ALA A 113 24.23 2.18 39.42
CA ALA A 113 25.02 2.19 40.62
C ALA A 113 26.41 1.72 40.20
N LEU A 114 27.30 2.67 39.91
CA LEU A 114 28.72 2.40 39.69
C LEU A 114 29.41 1.78 40.93
N ASP A 115 28.67 1.53 42.00
CA ASP A 115 29.11 0.99 43.28
C ASP A 115 28.38 -0.30 43.71
N GLY A 116 27.56 -0.91 42.85
CA GLY A 116 26.94 -2.21 43.13
C GLY A 116 25.82 -2.21 44.17
N THR A 117 25.30 -1.03 44.54
CA THR A 117 24.08 -0.93 45.36
C THR A 117 22.85 -0.83 44.45
N ALA A 118 21.90 -1.76 44.56
CA ALA A 118 20.65 -1.67 43.78
C ALA A 118 19.97 -0.32 44.07
N ASN A 119 19.88 0.54 43.05
CA ASN A 119 19.33 1.88 43.20
C ASN A 119 17.79 1.80 43.27
N THR A 120 17.26 1.43 44.44
CA THR A 120 15.83 1.18 44.71
C THR A 120 15.04 2.46 45.05
N GLY A 121 15.61 3.64 44.79
CA GLY A 121 14.92 4.91 45.01
C GLY A 121 13.66 5.07 44.15
N PRO A 122 12.73 5.97 44.52
CA PRO A 122 11.47 6.18 43.82
C PRO A 122 11.66 6.52 42.33
N ILE A 123 10.81 5.96 41.46
CA ILE A 123 10.78 6.28 40.02
C ILE A 123 9.75 7.38 39.77
N GLY A 124 10.19 8.63 39.78
CA GLY A 124 9.31 9.78 39.53
C GLY A 124 8.20 9.89 40.58
N GLN A 125 6.95 9.92 40.12
CA GLN A 125 5.75 9.97 40.97
C GLN A 125 5.08 8.60 41.14
N LEU A 126 5.74 7.50 40.74
CA LEU A 126 5.16 6.17 40.88
C LEU A 126 5.13 5.71 42.33
N PRO A 127 4.15 4.86 42.72
CA PRO A 127 4.14 4.25 44.04
C PRO A 127 5.41 3.45 44.30
N THR A 128 5.92 3.51 45.53
CA THR A 128 7.13 2.79 45.96
C THR A 128 6.83 1.39 46.50
N GLY A 129 5.59 1.16 46.98
CA GLY A 129 5.12 -0.16 47.38
C GLY A 129 4.78 -1.02 46.18
N ARG A 130 5.21 -2.30 46.18
CA ARG A 130 4.94 -3.26 45.10
C ARG A 130 3.44 -3.37 44.83
N ASP A 131 2.62 -3.57 45.86
CA ASP A 131 1.18 -3.78 45.69
C ASP A 131 0.48 -2.52 45.16
N GLU A 132 0.87 -1.35 45.64
CA GLU A 132 0.36 -0.07 45.13
C GLU A 132 0.79 0.19 43.69
N LEU A 133 2.00 -0.20 43.31
CA LEU A 133 2.49 -0.11 41.94
C LEU A 133 1.72 -1.04 41.01
N LEU A 134 1.51 -2.30 41.41
CA LEU A 134 0.72 -3.25 40.63
C LEU A 134 -0.73 -2.76 40.48
N ALA A 135 -1.33 -2.23 41.56
CA ALA A 135 -2.67 -1.65 41.52
C ALA A 135 -2.73 -0.43 40.56
N HIS A 136 -1.71 0.43 40.58
CA HIS A 136 -1.61 1.57 39.68
C HIS A 136 -1.50 1.12 38.21
N ILE A 137 -0.64 0.14 37.91
CA ILE A 137 -0.48 -0.41 36.56
C ILE A 137 -1.80 -1.03 36.07
N THR A 138 -2.45 -1.86 36.91
CA THR A 138 -3.77 -2.43 36.60
C THR A 138 -4.78 -1.34 36.28
N ALA A 139 -4.88 -0.31 37.10
CA ALA A 139 -5.83 0.78 36.88
C ALA A 139 -5.60 1.50 35.54
N VAL A 140 -4.35 1.77 35.17
CA VAL A 140 -4.00 2.41 33.90
C VAL A 140 -4.37 1.53 32.70
N VAL A 141 -4.07 0.23 32.77
CA VAL A 141 -4.36 -0.71 31.67
C VAL A 141 -5.86 -0.98 31.55
N THR A 142 -6.57 -1.18 32.65
CA THR A 142 -8.03 -1.36 32.66
C THR A 142 -8.75 -0.13 32.14
N PHE A 143 -8.37 1.07 32.57
CA PHE A 143 -8.94 2.31 32.02
C PHE A 143 -8.77 2.41 30.50
N ALA A 144 -7.61 1.99 30.00
CA ALA A 144 -7.38 1.95 28.56
C ALA A 144 -8.24 0.87 27.89
N LEU A 145 -8.33 -0.34 28.42
CA LEU A 145 -9.18 -1.43 27.90
C LEU A 145 -10.65 -1.02 27.79
N ASP A 146 -11.18 -0.29 28.76
CA ASP A 146 -12.57 0.17 28.79
C ASP A 146 -12.85 1.30 27.78
N GLY A 147 -11.82 2.01 27.32
CA GLY A 147 -11.94 3.07 26.31
C GLY A 147 -12.10 2.54 24.87
N PRO A 148 -12.59 3.35 23.92
CA PRO A 148 -12.66 2.96 22.51
C PRO A 148 -11.26 2.78 21.90
N PRO A 149 -11.11 1.98 20.83
CA PRO A 149 -9.87 1.91 20.06
C PRO A 149 -9.40 3.28 19.57
N VAL A 150 -8.09 3.52 19.61
CA VAL A 150 -7.46 4.76 19.15
C VAL A 150 -6.85 4.59 17.75
N LYS A 151 -6.79 5.68 16.97
CA LYS A 151 -6.08 5.67 15.68
C LYS A 151 -4.58 5.51 15.94
N ILE A 152 -3.99 4.44 15.40
CA ILE A 152 -2.55 4.20 15.47
C ILE A 152 -1.88 4.93 14.31
N HIS A 153 -1.13 5.99 14.61
CA HIS A 153 -0.46 6.80 13.59
C HIS A 153 0.88 6.21 13.13
N SER A 154 1.59 5.49 14.00
CA SER A 154 2.86 4.83 13.71
C SER A 154 2.84 3.32 13.97
N PRO A 155 2.13 2.51 13.16
CA PRO A 155 2.14 1.05 13.30
C PRO A 155 3.57 0.46 13.25
N GLY A 156 3.84 -0.55 14.07
CA GLY A 156 5.12 -1.25 14.20
C GLY A 156 6.18 -0.52 15.03
N LYS A 157 5.97 0.75 15.39
CA LYS A 157 6.94 1.55 16.15
C LYS A 157 7.09 1.05 17.60
N PHE A 158 5.97 0.90 18.29
CA PHE A 158 5.92 0.51 19.71
C PHE A 158 5.73 -1.01 19.91
N THR A 159 5.31 -1.73 18.88
CA THR A 159 5.21 -3.19 18.87
C THR A 159 6.08 -3.71 17.73
N PRO A 160 7.40 -3.92 17.95
CA PRO A 160 8.27 -4.46 16.92
C PRO A 160 7.77 -5.85 16.56
N ARG A 161 7.58 -6.15 15.28
CA ARG A 161 7.00 -7.43 14.86
C ARG A 161 8.07 -8.49 14.71
N THR A 162 7.81 -9.69 15.21
CA THR A 162 8.59 -10.87 14.83
C THR A 162 8.35 -11.07 13.33
N ALA A 163 9.43 -11.17 12.55
CA ALA A 163 9.29 -11.69 11.19
C ALA A 163 8.62 -13.07 11.32
N PRO A 164 7.52 -13.37 10.60
CA PRO A 164 6.93 -14.69 10.67
C PRO A 164 7.99 -15.73 10.27
N THR A 165 8.29 -16.62 11.20
CA THR A 165 9.16 -17.77 10.95
C THR A 165 8.36 -18.81 10.16
N SER A 166 8.18 -18.55 8.86
CA SER A 166 7.93 -19.51 7.76
C SER A 166 7.20 -18.78 6.64
N ALA A 167 7.98 -18.25 5.70
CA ALA A 167 7.49 -18.18 4.34
C ALA A 167 7.22 -19.61 3.88
N HIS A 168 5.94 -19.95 3.70
CA HIS A 168 5.57 -21.22 3.11
C HIS A 168 6.17 -21.26 1.70
N LEU A 169 7.09 -22.22 1.49
CA LEU A 169 7.51 -22.59 0.14
C LEU A 169 6.26 -22.97 -0.66
N PRO A 170 6.07 -22.42 -1.88
CA PRO A 170 4.90 -22.73 -2.68
C PRO A 170 4.90 -24.22 -3.02
N THR A 171 3.88 -24.93 -2.54
CA THR A 171 3.59 -26.30 -2.94
C THR A 171 2.45 -26.28 -3.97
N VAL A 172 2.25 -27.35 -4.75
CA VAL A 172 1.14 -27.44 -5.75
C VAL A 172 0.13 -28.46 -5.27
N VAL A 173 -0.41 -28.29 -4.07
CA VAL A 173 -1.19 -29.36 -3.41
C VAL A 173 -2.69 -29.08 -3.43
N GLY A 174 -3.13 -27.83 -3.62
CA GLY A 174 -4.56 -27.52 -3.62
C GLY A 174 -5.27 -27.58 -4.98
N SER A 175 -6.60 -27.55 -4.91
CA SER A 175 -7.49 -27.52 -6.06
C SER A 175 -7.22 -26.30 -6.95
N GLU A 176 -7.30 -26.48 -8.25
CA GLU A 176 -7.17 -25.40 -9.23
C GLU A 176 -8.37 -24.43 -9.16
N LEU A 177 -8.07 -23.13 -9.20
CA LEU A 177 -9.03 -22.04 -9.18
C LEU A 177 -9.18 -21.52 -10.62
N THR A 178 -10.32 -21.80 -11.25
CA THR A 178 -10.49 -21.64 -12.71
C THR A 178 -11.11 -20.31 -13.14
N SER A 179 -11.41 -19.41 -12.21
CA SER A 179 -12.00 -18.10 -12.52
C SER A 179 -11.59 -17.04 -11.50
N SER A 180 -11.69 -15.77 -11.88
CA SER A 180 -11.39 -14.64 -10.97
C SER A 180 -12.33 -14.64 -9.77
N VAL A 181 -13.59 -15.05 -9.95
CA VAL A 181 -14.57 -15.23 -8.86
C VAL A 181 -14.12 -16.32 -7.88
N ALA A 182 -13.55 -17.43 -8.37
CA ALA A 182 -13.05 -18.51 -7.51
C ALA A 182 -11.81 -18.06 -6.72
N VAL A 183 -10.89 -17.35 -7.37
CA VAL A 183 -9.69 -16.79 -6.72
C VAL A 183 -10.07 -15.75 -5.66
N ASP A 184 -10.98 -14.83 -5.99
CA ASP A 184 -11.49 -13.82 -5.07
C ASP A 184 -12.13 -14.46 -3.81
N LYS A 185 -13.07 -15.39 -4.03
CA LYS A 185 -13.74 -16.13 -2.94
C LYS A 185 -12.75 -16.92 -2.07
N TRP A 186 -11.67 -17.43 -2.67
CA TRP A 186 -10.63 -18.15 -1.95
C TRP A 186 -9.78 -17.24 -1.06
N LEU A 187 -9.33 -16.10 -1.61
CA LEU A 187 -8.41 -15.17 -0.96
C LEU A 187 -9.06 -14.40 0.19
N ARG A 188 -10.30 -13.93 0.05
CA ARG A 188 -10.98 -13.09 1.06
C ARG A 188 -10.91 -13.63 2.51
N PRO A 189 -11.29 -14.89 2.80
CA PRO A 189 -11.20 -15.42 4.16
C PRO A 189 -9.75 -15.74 4.60
N ARG A 190 -8.78 -15.63 3.71
CA ARG A 190 -7.36 -15.98 3.92
C ARG A 190 -6.44 -14.77 3.95
N ILE A 191 -6.99 -13.56 3.97
CA ILE A 191 -6.21 -12.36 4.25
C ILE A 191 -5.85 -12.38 5.73
N VAL A 192 -4.70 -12.98 6.00
CA VAL A 192 -4.14 -13.12 7.34
C VAL A 192 -3.22 -11.95 7.65
N HIS A 193 -2.88 -11.81 8.93
CA HIS A 193 -1.73 -11.02 9.32
C HIS A 193 -0.45 -11.72 8.85
N GLY A 194 0.49 -11.04 8.21
CA GLY A 194 1.67 -11.70 7.64
C GLY A 194 2.85 -10.76 7.39
N GLU A 195 3.79 -11.20 6.55
CA GLU A 195 5.01 -10.43 6.25
C GLU A 195 4.70 -9.01 5.77
N ARG A 196 5.58 -8.10 6.16
CA ARG A 196 5.50 -6.66 5.92
C ARG A 196 6.80 -6.15 5.34
N LEU A 197 6.72 -4.97 4.74
CA LEU A 197 7.89 -4.12 4.56
C LEU A 197 8.63 -4.01 5.90
N SER A 198 9.93 -4.30 5.89
CA SER A 198 10.79 -4.28 7.08
C SER A 198 10.86 -2.91 7.76
N ARG A 199 10.38 -1.85 7.07
CA ARG A 199 10.35 -0.49 7.58
C ARG A 199 9.03 0.19 7.26
N PRO A 200 8.53 1.06 8.15
CA PRO A 200 7.56 2.06 7.77
C PRO A 200 8.29 3.06 6.86
N TYR A 201 8.20 2.86 5.54
CA TYR A 201 8.61 3.86 4.57
C TYR A 201 7.62 5.01 4.64
N PHE A 202 7.79 5.86 5.65
CA PHE A 202 6.99 7.07 5.81
C PHE A 202 7.19 7.96 4.58
N ARG A 203 6.08 8.51 4.09
CA ARG A 203 5.88 9.46 2.98
C ARG A 203 6.65 10.80 3.12
N LEU A 204 7.75 10.83 3.88
CA LEU A 204 8.43 12.03 4.38
C LEU A 204 9.68 12.42 3.58
N TRP A 205 10.06 11.64 2.56
CA TRP A 205 11.21 11.95 1.70
C TRP A 205 10.80 12.55 0.35
N ASP A 206 9.57 13.04 0.24
CA ASP A 206 9.18 13.84 -0.91
C ASP A 206 9.57 15.31 -0.64
N PRO A 207 10.48 15.93 -1.42
CA PRO A 207 10.68 17.38 -1.39
C PRO A 207 9.44 18.14 -1.91
N TYR A 208 8.43 17.46 -2.45
CA TYR A 208 7.19 18.06 -2.89
C TYR A 208 6.15 18.13 -1.76
N PRO A 209 5.58 19.32 -1.49
CA PRO A 209 4.60 19.50 -0.43
C PRO A 209 3.23 19.02 -0.93
N ASN A 210 2.98 17.70 -0.90
CA ASN A 210 1.65 17.14 -0.72
C ASN A 210 1.75 15.61 -0.58
N PRO A 211 1.48 15.04 0.61
CA PRO A 211 1.30 13.60 0.73
C PRO A 211 0.04 13.21 -0.06
N VAL A 212 0.18 12.27 -0.99
CA VAL A 212 -0.97 11.61 -1.63
C VAL A 212 -1.68 10.76 -0.57
N GLU A 213 -2.55 11.39 0.23
CA GLU A 213 -3.66 10.73 0.91
C GLU A 213 -4.89 10.76 -0.01
N GLY A 214 -5.63 9.66 -0.07
CA GLY A 214 -6.94 9.61 -0.75
C GLY A 214 -7.05 8.50 -1.78
N ASP A 215 -6.89 8.81 -3.06
CA ASP A 215 -7.46 7.96 -4.13
C ASP A 215 -6.50 7.67 -5.30
N PHE A 216 -5.24 8.11 -5.20
CA PHE A 216 -4.22 7.99 -6.27
C PHE A 216 -2.99 7.16 -5.89
N SER A 217 -2.92 6.73 -4.62
CA SER A 217 -1.96 5.71 -4.24
C SER A 217 -2.39 4.40 -4.88
N LEU A 218 -1.44 3.70 -5.47
CA LEU A 218 -1.64 2.34 -5.90
C LEU A 218 -1.98 1.36 -4.75
N ALA A 219 -1.64 1.77 -3.53
CA ALA A 219 -2.03 1.13 -2.29
C ALA A 219 -3.40 1.61 -1.76
N GLY A 220 -4.12 2.53 -2.41
CA GLY A 220 -5.42 3.08 -1.97
C GLY A 220 -6.59 2.75 -2.92
N GLY A 221 -7.80 2.61 -2.37
CA GLY A 221 -9.07 2.55 -3.12
C GLY A 221 -9.41 1.21 -3.82
N ARG A 222 -10.71 0.87 -3.82
CA ARG A 222 -11.38 -0.30 -4.45
C ARG A 222 -11.17 -1.66 -3.78
N ASP A 223 -12.02 -2.61 -4.16
CA ASP A 223 -12.01 -4.01 -3.74
C ASP A 223 -10.76 -4.73 -4.28
N LYS A 224 -9.62 -4.53 -3.61
CA LYS A 224 -8.30 -5.00 -4.03
C LYS A 224 -8.21 -6.50 -4.24
N VAL A 225 -9.02 -7.29 -3.52
CA VAL A 225 -9.02 -8.75 -3.65
C VAL A 225 -9.59 -9.17 -5.00
N ARG A 226 -10.71 -8.56 -5.40
CA ARG A 226 -11.31 -8.77 -6.72
C ARG A 226 -10.37 -8.34 -7.84
N LEU A 227 -9.76 -7.15 -7.72
CA LEU A 227 -8.82 -6.65 -8.73
C LEU A 227 -7.57 -7.50 -8.84
N LEU A 228 -7.03 -7.98 -7.72
CA LEU A 228 -5.93 -8.93 -7.71
C LEU A 228 -6.35 -10.25 -8.39
N ALA A 229 -7.53 -10.78 -8.08
CA ALA A 229 -8.02 -12.03 -8.66
C ALA A 229 -8.20 -11.93 -10.18
N GLU A 230 -8.74 -10.82 -10.68
CA GLU A 230 -8.83 -10.52 -12.12
C GLU A 230 -7.43 -10.45 -12.75
N ALA A 231 -6.49 -9.74 -12.11
CA ALA A 231 -5.12 -9.59 -12.63
C ALA A 231 -4.34 -10.91 -12.66
N LEU A 232 -4.51 -11.78 -11.65
CA LEU A 232 -3.89 -13.10 -11.61
C LEU A 232 -4.42 -14.02 -12.71
N MET A 233 -5.75 -14.04 -12.92
CA MET A 233 -6.33 -14.81 -14.03
C MET A 233 -5.84 -14.29 -15.39
N GLY A 234 -5.65 -12.98 -15.51
CA GLY A 234 -5.09 -12.34 -16.70
C GLY A 234 -3.64 -12.73 -17.01
N LEU A 235 -2.92 -13.40 -16.11
CA LEU A 235 -1.60 -13.99 -16.41
C LEU A 235 -1.72 -15.21 -17.34
N GLY A 236 -2.89 -15.85 -17.42
CA GLY A 236 -3.10 -17.05 -18.24
C GLY A 236 -2.40 -18.31 -17.70
N TRP A 237 -1.93 -18.27 -16.45
CA TRP A 237 -1.25 -19.39 -15.80
C TRP A 237 -2.18 -20.09 -14.81
N PRO A 238 -2.06 -21.43 -14.63
CA PRO A 238 -2.88 -22.15 -13.66
C PRO A 238 -2.63 -21.67 -12.23
N ILE A 239 -3.71 -21.46 -11.47
CA ILE A 239 -3.68 -20.99 -10.09
C ILE A 239 -4.24 -22.07 -9.18
N ASN A 240 -3.49 -22.45 -8.15
CA ASN A 240 -3.89 -23.43 -7.17
C ASN A 240 -4.15 -22.77 -5.81
N ALA A 241 -5.16 -23.29 -5.13
CA ALA A 241 -5.51 -22.90 -3.78
C ALA A 241 -4.40 -23.31 -2.79
N GLU A 242 -3.93 -22.39 -1.95
CA GLU A 242 -2.99 -22.69 -0.87
C GLU A 242 -3.58 -22.28 0.49
N PRO A 243 -3.14 -22.89 1.62
CA PRO A 243 -3.72 -22.63 2.94
C PRO A 243 -3.78 -21.14 3.32
N THR A 244 -2.75 -20.39 2.95
CA THR A 244 -2.61 -18.96 3.29
C THR A 244 -2.75 -18.03 2.09
N GLY A 245 -2.84 -18.55 0.86
CA GLY A 245 -2.83 -17.72 -0.35
C GLY A 245 -3.11 -18.53 -1.61
N VAL A 246 -2.34 -18.27 -2.66
CA VAL A 246 -2.39 -19.03 -3.91
C VAL A 246 -0.99 -19.37 -4.40
N SER A 247 -0.87 -20.48 -5.13
CA SER A 247 0.32 -20.80 -5.92
C SER A 247 -0.01 -20.67 -7.41
N ILE A 248 0.87 -20.00 -8.16
CA ILE A 248 0.76 -19.81 -9.60
C ILE A 248 1.80 -20.72 -10.27
N ARG A 249 1.35 -21.61 -11.15
CA ARG A 249 2.24 -22.51 -11.91
C ARG A 249 2.85 -21.77 -13.10
N THR A 250 4.14 -21.48 -13.01
CA THR A 250 4.88 -20.79 -14.08
C THR A 250 5.90 -21.71 -14.74
N PRO A 251 6.46 -21.36 -15.92
CA PRO A 251 7.51 -22.15 -16.56
C PRO A 251 8.77 -22.35 -15.70
N VAL A 252 9.05 -21.42 -14.78
CA VAL A 252 10.22 -21.47 -13.89
C VAL A 252 9.94 -22.16 -12.54
N GLY A 253 8.72 -22.65 -12.34
CA GLY A 253 8.28 -23.32 -11.12
C GLY A 253 7.07 -22.64 -10.46
N PRO A 254 6.59 -23.19 -9.34
CA PRO A 254 5.47 -22.61 -8.61
C PRO A 254 5.90 -21.33 -7.88
N ILE A 255 5.09 -20.28 -8.01
CA ILE A 255 5.28 -19.00 -7.33
C ILE A 255 4.15 -18.82 -6.33
N GLY A 256 4.48 -18.56 -5.08
CA GLY A 256 3.51 -18.29 -4.02
C GLY A 256 3.18 -16.80 -3.97
N LEU A 257 1.89 -16.48 -3.87
CA LEU A 257 1.41 -15.14 -3.56
C LEU A 257 0.53 -15.18 -2.31
N LEU A 258 0.90 -14.35 -1.35
CA LEU A 258 0.16 -14.12 -0.11
C LEU A 258 -0.27 -12.66 -0.05
N ALA A 259 -1.55 -12.41 0.23
CA ALA A 259 -2.08 -11.08 0.50
C ALA A 259 -2.34 -10.94 2.00
N THR A 260 -1.77 -9.92 2.63
CA THR A 260 -1.83 -9.72 4.08
C THR A 260 -2.46 -8.37 4.43
N ARG A 261 -2.90 -8.23 5.68
CA ARG A 261 -3.42 -6.97 6.20
C ARG A 261 -3.05 -6.71 7.66
N ASP A 262 -3.08 -5.43 7.99
CA ASP A 262 -2.63 -4.87 9.25
C ASP A 262 -3.74 -4.65 10.26
N ALA A 263 -4.90 -4.20 9.79
CA ALA A 263 -6.07 -3.96 10.62
C ALA A 263 -7.04 -5.14 10.54
N PRO A 264 -7.49 -5.69 11.67
CA PRO A 264 -8.63 -6.62 11.68
C PRO A 264 -9.91 -5.89 11.20
N GLY A 265 -10.76 -6.56 10.41
CA GLY A 265 -12.02 -6.00 9.90
C GLY A 265 -12.43 -6.54 8.53
N ASP A 266 -13.23 -5.79 7.77
CA ASP A 266 -13.65 -6.13 6.39
C ASP A 266 -12.80 -5.44 5.30
N GLY A 267 -11.68 -4.82 5.69
CA GLY A 267 -10.77 -4.12 4.77
C GLY A 267 -9.93 -5.03 3.88
N GLY A 268 -9.58 -4.55 2.69
CA GLY A 268 -8.71 -5.24 1.74
C GLY A 268 -7.23 -5.31 2.17
N PRO A 269 -6.40 -6.09 1.46
CA PRO A 269 -4.99 -6.25 1.78
C PRO A 269 -4.18 -4.94 1.66
N ASP A 270 -3.17 -4.80 2.50
CA ASP A 270 -2.21 -3.69 2.48
C ASP A 270 -0.79 -4.13 2.12
N THR A 271 -0.50 -5.43 2.11
CA THR A 271 0.79 -5.97 1.68
C THR A 271 0.61 -7.26 0.87
N TYR A 272 1.52 -7.47 -0.08
CA TYR A 272 1.58 -8.61 -0.98
C TYR A 272 2.99 -9.20 -0.93
N VAL A 273 3.06 -10.50 -0.71
CA VAL A 273 4.30 -11.24 -0.48
C VAL A 273 4.45 -12.28 -1.58
N VAL A 274 5.57 -12.22 -2.29
CA VAL A 274 5.91 -13.13 -3.38
C VAL A 274 7.04 -14.06 -2.92
N SER A 275 6.84 -15.36 -3.08
CA SER A 275 7.81 -16.40 -2.73
C SER A 275 8.02 -17.36 -3.91
N THR A 276 9.22 -17.89 -4.05
CA THR A 276 9.56 -18.90 -5.08
C THR A 276 9.93 -20.21 -4.39
N ALA A 277 9.82 -21.34 -5.11
CA ALA A 277 10.25 -22.64 -4.57
C ALA A 277 11.76 -22.74 -4.33
N SER A 278 12.56 -21.90 -5.01
CA SER A 278 14.02 -21.88 -4.90
C SER A 278 14.53 -21.14 -3.67
N GLU A 279 13.70 -20.30 -3.04
CA GLU A 279 14.10 -19.41 -1.96
C GLU A 279 13.35 -19.74 -0.67
N ALA A 280 14.09 -19.94 0.43
CA ALA A 280 13.51 -20.26 1.74
C ALA A 280 12.79 -19.07 2.40
N ARG A 281 12.94 -17.87 1.84
CA ARG A 281 12.38 -16.61 2.33
C ARG A 281 11.73 -15.86 1.16
N PRO A 282 10.80 -14.93 1.41
CA PRO A 282 10.16 -14.23 0.32
C PRO A 282 11.16 -13.39 -0.44
N VAL A 283 10.91 -13.35 -1.75
CA VAL A 283 11.77 -12.66 -2.72
C VAL A 283 11.34 -11.21 -2.89
N TYR A 284 10.07 -10.92 -2.61
CA TYR A 284 9.50 -9.58 -2.64
C TYR A 284 8.36 -9.40 -1.64
N ILE A 285 8.30 -8.23 -1.02
CA ILE A 285 7.22 -7.78 -0.16
C ILE A 285 6.87 -6.35 -0.59
N GLY A 286 5.60 -6.03 -0.84
CA GLY A 286 5.21 -4.67 -1.21
C GLY A 286 3.75 -4.34 -0.99
N ASP A 287 3.40 -3.06 -1.02
CA ASP A 287 2.06 -2.54 -0.69
C ASP A 287 1.07 -2.49 -1.87
N THR A 288 1.57 -2.83 -3.06
CA THR A 288 0.87 -2.65 -4.33
C THR A 288 0.76 -3.98 -5.07
N PHE A 289 -0.46 -4.49 -5.27
CA PHE A 289 -0.67 -5.79 -5.90
C PHE A 289 -0.23 -5.81 -7.36
N GLN A 290 -0.34 -4.68 -8.07
CA GLN A 290 0.07 -4.56 -9.46
C GLN A 290 1.56 -4.85 -9.61
N VAL A 291 2.40 -4.34 -8.69
CA VAL A 291 3.84 -4.66 -8.70
C VAL A 291 4.07 -6.14 -8.45
N ALA A 292 3.31 -6.76 -7.54
CA ALA A 292 3.41 -8.19 -7.28
C ALA A 292 3.05 -9.02 -8.53
N VAL A 293 1.98 -8.66 -9.25
CA VAL A 293 1.53 -9.32 -10.48
C VAL A 293 2.53 -9.12 -11.62
N GLU A 294 3.06 -7.90 -11.81
CA GLU A 294 4.11 -7.64 -12.81
C GLU A 294 5.39 -8.40 -12.50
N LEU A 295 5.75 -8.51 -11.22
CA LEU A 295 6.90 -9.30 -10.80
C LEU A 295 6.69 -10.78 -11.12
N ILE A 296 5.52 -11.33 -10.79
CA ILE A 296 5.16 -12.72 -11.11
C ILE A 296 5.25 -12.97 -12.62
N ARG A 297 4.71 -12.06 -13.43
CA ARG A 297 4.81 -12.13 -14.90
C ARG A 297 6.26 -12.16 -15.37
N ALA A 298 7.08 -11.24 -14.85
CA ALA A 298 8.47 -11.10 -15.25
C ALA A 298 9.35 -12.26 -14.75
N LEU A 299 8.96 -13.02 -13.73
CA LEU A 299 9.75 -14.14 -13.21
C LEU A 299 9.93 -15.27 -14.22
N ALA A 300 9.06 -15.36 -15.24
CA ALA A 300 9.22 -16.31 -16.33
C ALA A 300 10.26 -15.89 -17.38
N ASP A 301 10.69 -14.61 -17.36
CA ASP A 301 11.62 -14.04 -18.34
C ASP A 301 13.07 -14.04 -17.83
N GLU A 302 14.03 -13.84 -18.74
CA GLU A 302 15.42 -13.59 -18.37
C GLU A 302 15.54 -12.31 -17.51
N VAL A 303 16.54 -12.29 -16.62
CA VAL A 303 16.80 -11.10 -15.79
C VAL A 303 17.29 -9.97 -16.70
N GLY A 304 16.49 -8.93 -16.82
CA GLY A 304 16.85 -7.73 -17.58
C GLY A 304 17.92 -6.86 -16.89
N GLU A 305 18.44 -5.90 -17.64
CA GLU A 305 19.30 -4.86 -17.08
C GLU A 305 18.57 -4.03 -16.01
N MET A 306 19.34 -3.42 -15.11
CA MET A 306 18.79 -2.56 -14.07
C MET A 306 18.03 -1.40 -14.73
N VAL A 307 16.81 -1.15 -14.24
CA VAL A 307 16.00 -0.05 -14.74
C VAL A 307 16.54 1.28 -14.21
N GLU A 308 17.07 2.10 -15.12
CA GLU A 308 17.37 3.51 -14.86
C GLU A 308 16.14 4.36 -15.18
N ASP A 309 15.28 4.58 -14.18
CA ASP A 309 14.10 5.43 -14.29
C ASP A 309 14.03 6.34 -13.06
N HIS A 310 14.02 7.66 -13.28
CA HIS A 310 13.91 8.66 -12.23
C HIS A 310 12.65 8.53 -11.38
N ARG A 311 11.63 7.81 -11.86
CA ARG A 311 10.38 7.51 -11.15
C ARG A 311 10.55 6.38 -10.13
N ILE A 312 11.67 5.64 -10.17
CA ILE A 312 11.92 4.45 -9.38
C ILE A 312 13.13 4.69 -8.50
N GLN A 313 12.96 4.42 -7.21
CA GLN A 313 14.03 4.46 -6.25
C GLN A 313 14.45 3.03 -5.90
N ILE A 314 15.76 2.78 -5.98
CA ILE A 314 16.39 1.52 -5.57
C ILE A 314 17.35 1.82 -4.43
N GLY A 315 17.13 1.13 -3.31
CA GLY A 315 17.87 1.30 -2.08
C GLY A 315 17.62 2.66 -1.38
N CYS A 316 18.16 2.74 -0.16
CA CYS A 316 18.27 3.99 0.59
C CYS A 316 19.75 4.26 0.88
N PRO A 317 20.27 5.48 0.65
CA PRO A 317 21.63 5.83 0.98
C PRO A 317 21.97 5.48 2.44
N GLY A 318 23.02 4.69 2.65
CA GLY A 318 23.54 4.35 3.99
C GLY A 318 22.89 3.14 4.68
N GLN A 319 22.12 2.31 3.99
CA GLN A 319 21.52 1.10 4.57
C GLN A 319 21.96 -0.17 3.82
N LYS A 320 22.53 -1.13 4.55
CA LYS A 320 22.77 -2.51 4.08
C LYS A 320 21.92 -3.46 4.91
N ASN A 321 20.94 -4.09 4.28
CA ASN A 321 20.13 -5.18 4.83
C ASN A 321 20.00 -6.28 3.76
N ASP A 322 19.51 -7.45 4.15
CA ASP A 322 19.17 -8.57 3.25
C ASP A 322 18.06 -8.24 2.22
N LEU A 323 17.28 -7.19 2.48
CA LEU A 323 16.22 -6.67 1.62
C LEU A 323 16.59 -5.25 1.16
N THR A 324 16.41 -5.00 -0.12
CA THR A 324 16.67 -3.70 -0.77
C THR A 324 15.34 -3.07 -1.12
N TYR A 325 15.16 -1.81 -0.73
CA TYR A 325 13.98 -1.04 -1.09
C TYR A 325 13.90 -0.87 -2.60
N VAL A 326 12.72 -1.08 -3.17
CA VAL A 326 12.39 -0.79 -4.56
C VAL A 326 11.00 -0.18 -4.59
N GLY A 327 10.85 1.06 -5.05
CA GLY A 327 9.55 1.69 -5.06
C GLY A 327 9.51 3.03 -5.78
N GLY A 328 8.30 3.48 -6.11
CA GLY A 328 8.03 4.80 -6.67
C GLY A 328 7.34 5.66 -5.63
N ALA A 329 8.12 6.29 -4.74
CA ALA A 329 7.59 7.00 -3.56
C ALA A 329 6.53 8.07 -3.92
N TRP A 330 6.68 8.73 -5.07
CA TRP A 330 5.74 9.73 -5.59
C TRP A 330 4.36 9.17 -6.00
N ARG A 331 4.25 7.85 -6.24
CA ARG A 331 2.98 7.12 -6.48
C ARG A 331 2.50 6.34 -5.25
N GLY A 332 3.20 6.46 -4.12
CA GLY A 332 2.93 5.66 -2.92
C GLY A 332 3.03 4.16 -3.19
N ILE A 333 4.03 3.76 -3.98
CA ILE A 333 4.41 2.35 -4.20
C ILE A 333 5.65 2.07 -3.35
N HIS A 334 5.54 1.10 -2.45
CA HIS A 334 6.64 0.69 -1.59
C HIS A 334 6.84 -0.83 -1.66
N GLY A 335 8.08 -1.23 -1.93
CA GLY A 335 8.48 -2.62 -2.07
C GLY A 335 9.87 -2.87 -1.48
N GLU A 336 10.11 -4.12 -1.11
CA GLU A 336 11.40 -4.63 -0.67
C GLU A 336 11.68 -5.94 -1.40
N ALA A 337 12.85 -6.04 -2.04
CA ALA A 337 13.27 -7.22 -2.79
C ALA A 337 14.56 -7.81 -2.22
N ARG A 338 14.69 -9.14 -2.30
CA ARG A 338 15.83 -9.89 -1.76
C ARG A 338 16.85 -10.20 -2.86
N GLY A 339 18.11 -9.82 -2.68
CA GLY A 339 19.16 -10.13 -3.65
C GLY A 339 19.06 -9.34 -4.96
N GLU A 340 20.15 -9.32 -5.71
CA GLU A 340 20.32 -8.45 -6.88
C GLU A 340 19.32 -8.75 -8.00
N GLU A 341 19.11 -10.04 -8.31
CA GLU A 341 18.13 -10.46 -9.32
C GLU A 341 16.73 -9.91 -9.03
N TYR A 342 16.19 -10.16 -7.83
CA TYR A 342 14.83 -9.75 -7.52
C TYR A 342 14.71 -8.23 -7.35
N VAL A 343 15.80 -7.52 -7.05
CA VAL A 343 15.83 -6.05 -7.11
C VAL A 343 15.64 -5.55 -8.54
N HIS A 344 16.35 -6.12 -9.52
CA HIS A 344 16.19 -5.75 -10.93
C HIS A 344 14.75 -6.02 -11.40
N ARG A 345 14.24 -7.22 -11.09
CA ARG A 345 12.87 -7.62 -11.47
C ARG A 345 11.82 -6.77 -10.78
N ALA A 346 11.97 -6.48 -9.49
CA ALA A 346 11.05 -5.59 -8.76
C ALA A 346 11.08 -4.16 -9.29
N ALA A 347 12.23 -3.67 -9.74
CA ALA A 347 12.34 -2.34 -10.35
C ALA A 347 11.61 -2.30 -11.70
N ALA A 348 11.84 -3.30 -12.55
CA ALA A 348 11.09 -3.45 -13.80
C ALA A 348 9.59 -3.60 -13.59
N ALA A 349 9.18 -4.41 -12.62
CA ALA A 349 7.78 -4.59 -12.22
C ALA A 349 7.16 -3.29 -11.69
N THR A 350 7.91 -2.51 -10.93
CA THR A 350 7.46 -1.20 -10.43
C THR A 350 7.25 -0.22 -11.58
N ARG A 351 8.18 -0.17 -12.54
CA ARG A 351 8.01 0.61 -13.77
C ARG A 351 6.75 0.20 -14.52
N ALA A 352 6.61 -1.09 -14.79
CA ALA A 352 5.48 -1.66 -15.53
C ALA A 352 4.15 -1.39 -14.82
N ALA A 353 4.11 -1.52 -13.49
CA ALA A 353 2.93 -1.19 -12.70
C ALA A 353 2.59 0.31 -12.82
N ILE A 354 3.56 1.21 -12.72
CA ILE A 354 3.36 2.65 -12.94
C ILE A 354 2.81 2.91 -14.35
N ASP A 355 3.34 2.22 -15.36
CA ASP A 355 2.95 2.43 -16.76
C ASP A 355 1.56 1.85 -17.09
N ARG A 356 1.14 0.75 -16.41
CA ARG A 356 -0.14 0.04 -16.60
C ARG A 356 -1.29 0.58 -15.76
N VAL A 357 -1.06 1.00 -14.53
CA VAL A 357 -2.10 1.45 -13.58
C VAL A 357 -2.92 2.62 -14.10
N THR A 358 -2.38 3.31 -15.06
CA THR A 358 -2.99 4.47 -15.65
C THR A 358 -4.18 4.15 -16.58
N ILE A 359 -4.40 2.91 -17.05
CA ILE A 359 -5.13 2.70 -18.32
C ILE A 359 -5.95 1.38 -18.43
N TYR A 360 -5.91 0.49 -17.44
CA TYR A 360 -6.62 -0.80 -17.50
C TYR A 360 -7.98 -0.76 -16.78
N SER A 361 -9.06 -1.13 -17.48
CA SER A 361 -10.39 -1.28 -16.88
C SER A 361 -11.19 -2.40 -17.54
N GLY A 362 -11.74 -3.32 -16.75
CA GLY A 362 -12.59 -4.41 -17.24
C GLY A 362 -11.90 -5.35 -18.24
N GLY A 363 -10.60 -5.59 -18.07
CA GLY A 363 -9.79 -6.39 -18.99
C GLY A 363 -9.35 -5.66 -20.28
N PHE A 364 -9.67 -4.37 -20.43
CA PHE A 364 -9.26 -3.56 -21.57
C PHE A 364 -8.04 -2.70 -21.24
N ASP A 365 -7.01 -2.77 -22.09
CA ASP A 365 -5.85 -1.87 -22.07
C ASP A 365 -6.02 -0.75 -23.09
N LEU A 366 -6.44 0.44 -22.63
CA LEU A 366 -6.58 1.59 -23.51
C LEU A 366 -5.21 2.06 -24.10
N ARG A 367 -4.07 1.72 -23.49
CA ARG A 367 -2.74 2.06 -24.03
C ARG A 367 -2.44 1.20 -25.23
N ALA A 368 -2.50 -0.11 -25.05
CA ALA A 368 -2.29 -1.07 -26.12
C ALA A 368 -3.26 -0.83 -27.28
N PHE A 369 -4.52 -0.52 -26.97
CA PHE A 369 -5.51 -0.17 -28.00
C PHE A 369 -5.12 1.10 -28.77
N ALA A 370 -4.70 2.16 -28.08
CA ALA A 370 -4.27 3.39 -28.72
C ALA A 370 -3.01 3.20 -29.59
N GLU A 371 -2.05 2.40 -29.12
CA GLU A 371 -0.83 2.06 -29.86
C GLU A 371 -1.12 1.20 -31.09
N ALA A 372 -2.01 0.21 -30.96
CA ALA A 372 -2.50 -0.59 -32.08
C ALA A 372 -3.25 0.26 -33.12
N ALA A 373 -3.95 1.30 -32.67
CA ALA A 373 -4.58 2.30 -33.54
C ALA A 373 -3.59 3.28 -34.19
N GLY A 374 -2.28 3.17 -33.89
CA GLY A 374 -1.23 3.99 -34.49
C GLY A 374 -0.88 5.27 -33.71
N HIS A 375 -1.44 5.46 -32.52
CA HIS A 375 -1.11 6.61 -31.67
C HIS A 375 0.07 6.32 -30.75
N ARG A 376 0.86 7.36 -30.42
CA ARG A 376 1.86 7.24 -29.36
C ARG A 376 1.20 7.52 -28.01
N THR A 377 1.70 6.85 -26.98
CA THR A 377 1.23 7.05 -25.61
C THR A 377 2.37 7.41 -24.68
N TRP A 378 2.13 8.30 -23.73
CA TRP A 378 3.07 8.62 -22.68
C TRP A 378 2.35 9.17 -21.45
N SER A 379 2.96 8.97 -20.28
CA SER A 379 2.47 9.53 -19.02
C SER A 379 3.20 10.84 -18.73
N LEU A 380 2.47 11.88 -18.33
CA LEU A 380 3.00 13.25 -18.27
C LEU A 380 3.15 13.80 -16.85
N SER A 381 2.25 13.45 -15.92
CA SER A 381 2.29 14.00 -14.56
C SER A 381 1.46 13.19 -13.56
N THR A 382 1.35 13.70 -12.33
CA THR A 382 0.47 13.16 -11.28
C THR A 382 -1.01 13.32 -11.63
N ASN A 383 -1.38 14.43 -12.30
CA ASN A 383 -2.75 14.73 -12.68
C ASN A 383 -3.09 14.24 -14.09
N ASP A 384 -2.12 14.16 -14.99
CA ASP A 384 -2.31 13.58 -16.33
C ASP A 384 -2.00 12.10 -16.27
N LEU A 385 -3.06 11.30 -16.23
CA LEU A 385 -2.97 9.85 -16.28
C LEU A 385 -2.30 9.48 -17.61
N LEU A 386 -2.95 9.76 -18.73
CA LEU A 386 -2.50 9.31 -20.04
C LEU A 386 -2.54 10.42 -21.06
N CYS A 387 -1.47 10.54 -21.85
CA CYS A 387 -1.48 11.30 -23.10
C CYS A 387 -1.48 10.34 -24.29
N ILE A 388 -2.37 10.58 -25.25
CA ILE A 388 -2.53 9.80 -26.48
C ILE A 388 -2.49 10.75 -27.67
N GLY A 389 -1.63 10.48 -28.66
CA GLY A 389 -1.65 11.21 -29.92
C GLY A 389 -0.29 11.35 -30.55
N ASP A 390 -0.10 12.44 -31.30
CA ASP A 390 1.13 12.75 -32.02
C ASP A 390 1.57 14.21 -31.80
N LEU A 391 2.39 14.77 -32.71
CA LEU A 391 2.81 16.17 -32.63
C LEU A 391 1.71 17.17 -33.06
N GLU A 392 0.69 16.71 -33.77
CA GLU A 392 -0.40 17.54 -34.28
C GLU A 392 -1.60 17.57 -33.35
N VAL A 393 -2.03 16.41 -32.82
CA VAL A 393 -3.18 16.30 -31.91
C VAL A 393 -2.81 15.39 -30.74
N GLN A 394 -3.05 15.89 -29.52
CA GLN A 394 -2.84 15.12 -28.30
C GLN A 394 -4.11 15.16 -27.46
N LYS A 395 -4.45 14.03 -26.87
CA LYS A 395 -5.54 13.85 -25.91
C LYS A 395 -4.95 13.53 -24.56
N TYR A 396 -5.55 14.09 -23.52
CA TYR A 396 -5.14 13.90 -22.14
C TYR A 396 -6.32 13.32 -21.37
N LEU A 397 -6.07 12.22 -20.66
CA LEU A 397 -6.91 11.74 -19.59
C LEU A 397 -6.31 12.25 -18.29
N SER A 398 -7.04 13.10 -17.58
CA SER A 398 -6.57 13.77 -16.39
C SER A 398 -7.53 13.57 -15.21
N VAL A 399 -7.00 13.62 -14.01
CA VAL A 399 -7.78 13.68 -12.76
C VAL A 399 -8.16 15.12 -12.47
N ILE A 400 -9.42 15.35 -12.11
CA ILE A 400 -9.94 16.66 -11.68
C ILE A 400 -10.69 16.55 -10.35
N GLY A 401 -9.99 16.82 -9.25
CA GLY A 401 -10.54 16.74 -7.90
C GLY A 401 -10.57 15.31 -7.34
N ALA A 402 -11.35 15.09 -6.26
CA ALA A 402 -11.42 13.81 -5.56
C ALA A 402 -12.14 12.72 -6.38
N ASP A 403 -13.16 13.10 -7.15
CA ASP A 403 -14.10 12.14 -7.77
C ASP A 403 -14.33 12.39 -9.28
N GLY A 404 -13.36 13.02 -9.97
CA GLY A 404 -13.56 13.47 -11.35
C GLY A 404 -12.39 13.14 -12.28
N PHE A 405 -12.73 12.86 -13.53
CA PHE A 405 -11.80 12.64 -14.64
C PHE A 405 -12.16 13.56 -15.79
N ALA A 406 -11.17 14.23 -16.38
CA ALA A 406 -11.33 15.05 -17.56
C ALA A 406 -10.66 14.37 -18.75
N VAL A 407 -11.31 14.43 -19.89
CA VAL A 407 -10.65 14.20 -21.18
C VAL A 407 -10.53 15.54 -21.88
N GLU A 408 -9.31 15.92 -22.21
CA GLU A 408 -8.99 17.16 -22.89
C GLU A 408 -8.21 16.87 -24.17
N SER A 409 -8.23 17.79 -25.13
CA SER A 409 -7.35 17.71 -26.30
C SER A 409 -6.62 19.02 -26.56
N THR A 410 -5.44 18.91 -27.16
CA THR A 410 -4.71 20.05 -27.73
C THR A 410 -4.38 19.76 -29.18
N SER A 411 -4.16 20.84 -29.93
CA SER A 411 -3.64 20.81 -31.30
C SER A 411 -2.36 21.62 -31.36
N ARG A 412 -1.28 21.04 -31.89
CA ARG A 412 0.04 21.65 -32.10
C ARG A 412 0.58 22.37 -30.85
N GLY A 413 0.42 21.76 -29.68
CA GLY A 413 0.86 22.33 -28.40
C GLY A 413 0.08 23.57 -27.93
N GLY A 414 -1.09 23.84 -28.52
CA GLY A 414 -1.99 24.92 -28.10
C GLY A 414 -2.65 24.69 -26.74
N PRO A 415 -3.58 25.56 -26.33
CA PRO A 415 -4.32 25.38 -25.08
C PRO A 415 -5.17 24.12 -25.13
N ARG A 416 -5.21 23.40 -24.00
CA ARG A 416 -6.09 22.25 -23.81
C ARG A 416 -7.56 22.68 -23.90
N ARG A 417 -8.37 21.87 -24.57
CA ARG A 417 -9.79 22.06 -24.74
C ARG A 417 -10.52 20.87 -24.12
N PRO A 418 -11.54 21.11 -23.29
CA PRO A 418 -12.30 20.02 -22.69
C PRO A 418 -13.06 19.26 -23.77
N GLU A 419 -12.99 17.94 -23.73
CA GLU A 419 -13.83 17.04 -24.55
C GLU A 419 -14.91 16.36 -23.73
N GLY A 420 -14.66 16.08 -22.45
CA GLY A 420 -15.63 15.51 -21.52
C GLY A 420 -15.12 15.50 -20.08
N VAL A 421 -16.05 15.50 -19.12
CA VAL A 421 -15.79 15.36 -17.67
C VAL A 421 -16.64 14.22 -17.14
N PHE A 422 -16.03 13.30 -16.41
CA PHE A 422 -16.61 12.03 -15.99
C PHE A 422 -16.44 11.87 -14.48
N THR A 423 -17.46 11.37 -13.79
CA THR A 423 -17.33 11.02 -12.35
C THR A 423 -16.76 9.62 -12.15
N ASP A 424 -16.54 8.87 -13.23
CA ASP A 424 -16.03 7.50 -13.19
C ASP A 424 -14.94 7.31 -14.25
N LEU A 425 -13.84 6.66 -13.85
CA LEU A 425 -12.68 6.43 -14.72
C LEU A 425 -13.02 5.49 -15.88
N VAL A 426 -13.88 4.50 -15.65
CA VAL A 426 -14.28 3.55 -16.69
C VAL A 426 -15.05 4.29 -17.78
N ASP A 427 -15.88 5.26 -17.43
CA ASP A 427 -16.56 6.12 -18.41
C ASP A 427 -15.60 6.99 -19.23
N ALA A 428 -14.57 7.56 -18.60
CA ALA A 428 -13.55 8.29 -19.33
C ALA A 428 -12.79 7.37 -20.31
N ILE A 429 -12.52 6.12 -19.90
CA ILE A 429 -11.89 5.10 -20.76
C ILE A 429 -12.83 4.65 -21.88
N ARG A 430 -14.13 4.44 -21.62
CA ARG A 430 -15.15 4.15 -22.64
C ARG A 430 -15.19 5.24 -23.70
N TYR A 431 -15.17 6.50 -23.27
CA TYR A 431 -15.14 7.64 -24.15
C TYR A 431 -13.89 7.64 -25.05
N LEU A 432 -12.71 7.40 -24.47
CA LEU A 432 -11.46 7.34 -25.24
C LEU A 432 -11.43 6.14 -26.20
N ALA A 433 -11.94 4.97 -25.82
CA ALA A 433 -12.07 3.81 -26.71
C ALA A 433 -12.99 4.13 -27.91
N MET A 434 -14.13 4.79 -27.66
CA MET A 434 -15.05 5.25 -28.69
C MET A 434 -14.38 6.26 -29.63
N ASP A 435 -13.71 7.27 -29.09
CA ASP A 435 -13.15 8.37 -29.88
C ASP A 435 -11.93 7.92 -30.70
N ILE A 436 -11.00 7.15 -30.11
CA ILE A 436 -9.86 6.55 -30.80
C ILE A 436 -10.32 5.56 -31.87
N GLY A 437 -11.26 4.67 -31.53
CA GLY A 437 -11.83 3.73 -32.50
C GLY A 437 -12.50 4.46 -33.67
N SER A 438 -13.19 5.57 -33.40
CA SER A 438 -13.80 6.41 -34.44
C SER A 438 -12.76 7.04 -35.38
N LEU A 439 -11.63 7.50 -34.83
CA LEU A 439 -10.52 8.05 -35.61
C LEU A 439 -9.90 6.96 -36.50
N TRP A 440 -9.55 5.82 -35.92
CA TRP A 440 -9.00 4.68 -36.65
C TRP A 440 -9.93 4.24 -37.79
N ARG A 441 -11.24 4.10 -37.54
CA ARG A 441 -12.23 3.78 -38.60
C ARG A 441 -12.20 4.79 -39.74
N SER A 442 -12.10 6.07 -39.40
CA SER A 442 -12.03 7.15 -40.40
C SER A 442 -10.77 7.03 -41.25
N GLU A 443 -9.63 6.69 -40.65
CA GLU A 443 -8.36 6.47 -41.36
C GLU A 443 -8.43 5.25 -42.28
N GLN A 444 -9.09 4.18 -41.83
CA GLN A 444 -9.39 2.99 -42.65
C GLN A 444 -10.52 3.22 -43.67
N ARG A 445 -11.05 4.45 -43.79
CA ARG A 445 -12.17 4.82 -44.69
C ARG A 445 -13.43 3.97 -44.48
N MET A 446 -13.65 3.51 -43.26
CA MET A 446 -14.85 2.76 -42.89
C MET A 446 -16.03 3.72 -42.63
N PRO A 447 -17.28 3.28 -42.85
CA PRO A 447 -18.45 4.07 -42.50
C PRO A 447 -18.49 4.42 -41.02
N ARG A 448 -18.94 5.64 -40.70
CA ARG A 448 -19.22 6.06 -39.33
C ARG A 448 -20.34 5.20 -38.75
N LEU A 449 -20.18 4.83 -37.48
CA LEU A 449 -21.27 4.21 -36.73
C LEU A 449 -22.26 5.30 -36.34
N GLY A 450 -23.55 5.04 -36.52
CA GLY A 450 -24.59 5.94 -36.01
C GLY A 450 -24.68 5.86 -34.49
N ALA A 451 -25.14 6.94 -33.85
CA ALA A 451 -25.45 6.92 -32.43
C ALA A 451 -26.48 5.82 -32.13
N ALA A 452 -26.13 4.91 -31.22
CA ALA A 452 -27.04 3.87 -30.78
C ALA A 452 -28.14 4.48 -29.91
N THR A 453 -29.33 3.88 -29.90
CA THR A 453 -30.38 4.25 -28.95
C THR A 453 -29.86 4.01 -27.53
N PRO A 454 -29.93 5.01 -26.62
CA PRO A 454 -29.51 4.82 -25.24
C PRO A 454 -30.26 3.64 -24.59
N PRO A 455 -29.57 2.75 -23.87
CA PRO A 455 -30.21 1.64 -23.17
C PRO A 455 -31.11 2.15 -22.03
N ALA A 456 -32.01 1.28 -21.57
CA ALA A 456 -32.90 1.60 -20.45
C ALA A 456 -32.09 1.97 -19.20
N GLY A 457 -32.40 3.13 -18.59
CA GLY A 457 -31.69 3.64 -17.41
C GLY A 457 -30.60 4.69 -17.73
N VAL A 458 -30.27 4.90 -19.00
CA VAL A 458 -29.39 6.01 -19.42
C VAL A 458 -30.23 7.25 -19.71
N VAL A 459 -29.97 8.33 -18.97
CA VAL A 459 -30.68 9.61 -19.14
C VAL A 459 -29.74 10.63 -19.77
N MET A 460 -30.16 11.23 -20.88
CA MET A 460 -29.43 12.31 -21.53
C MET A 460 -30.20 13.63 -21.32
N GLU A 461 -29.60 14.56 -20.59
CA GLU A 461 -30.11 15.91 -20.33
C GLU A 461 -29.18 16.93 -20.99
N GLY A 462 -29.47 17.26 -22.25
CA GLY A 462 -28.60 18.09 -23.09
C GLY A 462 -27.24 17.43 -23.29
N GLU A 463 -26.22 17.98 -22.65
CA GLU A 463 -24.81 17.66 -22.76
C GLU A 463 -24.33 16.75 -21.62
N THR A 464 -25.25 16.35 -20.74
CA THR A 464 -24.97 15.47 -19.60
C THR A 464 -25.63 14.12 -19.83
N VAL A 465 -24.84 13.06 -19.73
CA VAL A 465 -25.29 11.66 -19.73
C VAL A 465 -25.22 11.15 -18.30
N ARG A 466 -26.29 10.52 -17.81
CA ARG A 466 -26.37 9.91 -16.48
C ARG A 466 -26.68 8.43 -16.57
N VAL A 467 -25.97 7.63 -15.79
CA VAL A 467 -26.20 6.18 -15.63
C VAL A 467 -26.12 5.80 -14.15
N GLY A 468 -27.28 5.67 -13.51
CA GLY A 468 -27.35 5.59 -12.05
C GLY A 468 -26.75 6.84 -11.41
N GLU A 469 -25.75 6.67 -10.53
CA GLU A 469 -25.02 7.77 -9.89
C GLU A 469 -23.88 8.35 -10.75
N ARG A 470 -23.52 7.68 -11.85
CA ARG A 470 -22.42 8.10 -12.73
C ARG A 470 -22.88 9.20 -13.68
N THR A 471 -22.02 10.20 -13.90
CA THR A 471 -22.29 11.30 -14.82
C THR A 471 -21.13 11.56 -15.77
N ALA A 472 -21.45 11.86 -17.02
CA ALA A 472 -20.52 12.32 -18.05
C ALA A 472 -21.04 13.63 -18.64
N LYS A 473 -20.27 14.70 -18.54
CA LYS A 473 -20.63 16.04 -19.00
C LYS A 473 -19.72 16.46 -20.17
N PHE A 474 -20.34 16.83 -21.27
CA PHE A 474 -19.66 17.25 -22.50
C PHE A 474 -19.75 18.77 -22.70
N PRO A 475 -18.89 19.37 -23.54
CA PRO A 475 -18.99 20.78 -23.88
C PRO A 475 -20.31 21.14 -24.57
N ALA A 476 -20.87 22.31 -24.25
CA ALA A 476 -22.08 22.88 -24.87
C ALA A 476 -21.85 23.39 -26.31
N SER A 477 -21.32 22.51 -27.16
CA SER A 477 -21.10 22.74 -28.59
C SER A 477 -21.84 21.68 -29.39
N THR A 478 -22.06 21.93 -30.69
CA THR A 478 -22.67 20.93 -31.59
C THR A 478 -21.88 19.62 -31.60
N SER A 479 -20.55 19.68 -31.58
CA SER A 479 -19.71 18.48 -31.49
C SER A 479 -19.83 17.79 -30.14
N GLY A 480 -19.90 18.54 -29.04
CA GLY A 480 -20.04 17.97 -27.70
C GLY A 480 -21.38 17.26 -27.50
N ARG A 481 -22.48 17.83 -28.01
CA ARG A 481 -23.80 17.17 -28.04
C ARG A 481 -23.81 15.88 -28.85
N ALA A 482 -23.15 15.88 -30.01
CA ALA A 482 -23.05 14.68 -30.84
C ALA A 482 -22.29 13.56 -30.09
N LYS A 483 -21.15 13.90 -29.46
CA LYS A 483 -20.37 12.97 -28.64
C LYS A 483 -21.16 12.48 -27.42
N ALA A 484 -21.93 13.34 -26.76
CA ALA A 484 -22.79 12.95 -25.65
C ALA A 484 -23.86 11.92 -26.08
N ALA A 485 -24.52 12.15 -27.22
CA ALA A 485 -25.51 11.22 -27.76
C ALA A 485 -24.90 9.88 -28.17
N GLU A 486 -23.72 9.89 -28.78
CA GLU A 486 -22.99 8.67 -29.13
C GLU A 486 -22.56 7.89 -27.89
N PHE A 487 -21.97 8.57 -26.90
CA PHE A 487 -21.56 7.99 -25.63
C PHE A 487 -22.75 7.39 -24.87
N ALA A 488 -23.90 8.07 -24.84
CA ALA A 488 -25.12 7.56 -24.19
C ALA A 488 -25.58 6.22 -24.76
N GLY A 489 -25.41 6.00 -26.06
CA GLY A 489 -25.71 4.72 -26.72
C GLY A 489 -24.76 3.57 -26.36
N LEU A 490 -23.64 3.87 -25.68
CA LEU A 490 -22.57 2.92 -25.35
C LEU A 490 -22.34 2.79 -23.84
N ALA A 491 -23.04 3.54 -23.01
CA ALA A 491 -22.68 3.76 -21.60
C ALA A 491 -22.79 2.51 -20.69
N GLU A 492 -23.44 1.45 -21.17
CA GLU A 492 -23.54 0.14 -20.50
C GLU A 492 -22.54 -0.90 -21.05
N LEU A 493 -21.92 -0.65 -22.21
CA LEU A 493 -20.92 -1.56 -22.76
C LEU A 493 -19.60 -1.45 -22.01
N SER A 494 -18.84 -2.53 -21.90
CA SER A 494 -17.47 -2.49 -21.42
C SER A 494 -16.56 -1.74 -22.42
N PRO A 495 -15.43 -1.17 -21.97
CA PRO A 495 -14.45 -0.58 -22.89
C PRO A 495 -13.98 -1.54 -23.99
N ALA A 496 -13.82 -2.84 -23.68
CA ALA A 496 -13.45 -3.86 -24.66
C ALA A 496 -14.53 -4.07 -25.73
N GLU A 497 -15.82 -4.11 -25.36
CA GLU A 497 -16.93 -4.22 -26.31
C GLU A 497 -17.04 -2.98 -27.21
N ILE A 498 -16.79 -1.79 -26.65
CA ILE A 498 -16.73 -0.55 -27.45
C ILE A 498 -15.56 -0.64 -28.44
N ALA A 499 -14.36 -1.00 -27.98
CA ALA A 499 -13.19 -1.14 -28.84
C ALA A 499 -13.42 -2.16 -29.95
N ALA A 500 -13.97 -3.34 -29.65
CA ALA A 500 -14.31 -4.36 -30.63
C ALA A 500 -15.38 -3.89 -31.63
N ARG A 501 -16.33 -3.06 -31.18
CA ARG A 501 -17.36 -2.48 -32.07
C ARG A 501 -16.78 -1.47 -33.04
N TYR A 502 -15.87 -0.61 -32.60
CA TYR A 502 -15.32 0.45 -33.44
C TYR A 502 -14.14 -0.05 -34.28
N ALA A 503 -13.22 -0.79 -33.68
CA ALA A 503 -11.99 -1.27 -34.31
C ALA A 503 -11.77 -2.77 -34.03
N PRO A 504 -12.62 -3.66 -34.58
CA PRO A 504 -12.55 -5.10 -34.30
C PRO A 504 -11.19 -5.72 -34.65
N GLU A 505 -10.52 -5.19 -35.68
CA GLU A 505 -9.21 -5.67 -36.13
C GLU A 505 -8.08 -5.38 -35.14
N LEU A 506 -8.28 -4.45 -34.19
CA LEU A 506 -7.28 -4.10 -33.18
C LEU A 506 -7.45 -4.89 -31.87
N VAL A 507 -8.56 -5.62 -31.72
CA VAL A 507 -8.94 -6.31 -30.47
C VAL A 507 -8.96 -7.83 -30.66
N ALA A 508 -8.83 -8.31 -31.90
CA ALA A 508 -8.64 -9.72 -32.26
C ALA A 508 -7.19 -10.16 -32.06
#